data_AF-A0A0K1P781-F1
#
_entry.id   AF-A0A0K1P781-F1
#
_cell.length_a   1.000
_cell.length_b   1.000
_cell.length_c   1.000
_cell.angle_alpha   90.00
_cell.angle_beta   90.00
_cell.angle_gamma   90.00
#
_symmetry.space_group_name_H-M   'P 1'
#
loop_
_entity.id
_entity.type
_entity.pdbx_description
1 polymer ?
#
loop_
_entity_poly.entity_id
_entity_poly.type
_entity_poly.pdbx_seq_one_letter_code
_entity_poly.pdbx_strand_id
1 'polypeptide(L)'
;MKKSLQILLTIIIVILTTLQFFINGSNIKNDMQYNIYDNQLNIKNKVEKNAKAVGWGGLAIQYFIFVHSDILQNKYISELKDSYLSTNTFNNQKNLISKQNIFYSSVVSSALLLSLYSTTDYNEFFAESVSKWQTFDDSIKNKSWEILNYFFLNIYKILKANTPGRLKDFNYIKNIIDEDFKKEESKSLIFHTNLEKPQTDLTYEDLYYVDDNFGMKNLYSYDYLYGFVPNVLDYSLNAWTYTLNNNSPQYSFKYSYKRYNSENIKPVLKKFNQESFNITELRKVK
;
A
#
# COMPACT_ATOMS: atom_id res chain seq x y z
N MET A 1 31.32 -59.50 3.82
CA MET A 1 30.26 -59.31 4.84
C MET A 1 30.28 -57.95 5.55
N LYS A 2 31.41 -57.40 6.01
CA LYS A 2 31.41 -56.11 6.77
C LYS A 2 30.93 -54.89 5.96
N LYS A 3 31.34 -54.76 4.68
CA LYS A 3 30.93 -53.63 3.82
C LYS A 3 29.44 -53.66 3.42
N SER A 4 28.90 -54.84 3.12
CA SER A 4 27.48 -55.01 2.78
C SER A 4 26.58 -54.72 3.98
N LEU A 5 27.02 -55.08 5.18
CA LEU A 5 26.31 -54.77 6.43
C LEU A 5 26.32 -53.26 6.73
N GLN A 6 27.45 -52.58 6.49
CA GLN A 6 27.56 -51.13 6.64
C GLN A 6 26.64 -50.38 5.67
N ILE A 7 26.61 -50.78 4.39
CA ILE A 7 25.74 -50.15 3.39
C ILE A 7 24.26 -50.32 3.77
N LEU A 8 23.87 -51.52 4.23
CA LEU A 8 22.51 -51.78 4.70
C LEU A 8 22.15 -50.89 5.91
N LEU A 9 23.06 -50.74 6.87
CA LEU A 9 22.88 -49.87 8.05
C LEU A 9 22.73 -48.39 7.65
N THR A 10 23.53 -47.90 6.70
CA THR A 10 23.43 -46.51 6.23
C THR A 10 22.08 -46.26 5.55
N ILE A 11 21.62 -47.20 4.72
CA ILE A 11 20.31 -47.09 4.05
C ILE A 11 19.17 -47.07 5.09
N ILE A 12 19.24 -47.93 6.11
CA ILE A 12 18.24 -47.96 7.19
C ILE A 12 18.21 -46.63 7.95
N ILE A 13 19.37 -46.03 8.25
CA ILE A 13 19.44 -44.73 8.95
C ILE A 13 18.87 -43.60 8.09
N VAL A 14 19.15 -43.57 6.78
CA VAL A 14 18.58 -42.57 5.86
C VAL A 14 17.06 -42.71 5.75
N ILE A 15 16.54 -43.94 5.68
CA ILE A 15 15.09 -44.20 5.66
C ILE A 15 14.44 -43.78 7.00
N LEU A 16 15.06 -44.09 8.14
CA LEU A 16 14.52 -43.72 9.45
C LEU A 16 14.50 -42.20 9.69
N THR A 17 15.52 -41.47 9.26
CA THR A 17 15.59 -40.00 9.40
C THR A 17 14.59 -39.28 8.51
N THR A 18 14.36 -39.79 7.28
CA THR A 18 13.33 -39.27 6.38
C THR A 18 11.91 -39.57 6.88
N LEU A 19 11.66 -40.77 7.44
CA LEU A 19 10.38 -41.10 8.09
C LEU A 19 10.10 -40.23 9.32
N GLN A 20 11.10 -39.86 10.12
CA GLN A 20 10.93 -38.92 11.23
C GLN A 20 10.44 -37.54 10.77
N PHE A 21 10.90 -37.04 9.61
CA PHE A 21 10.42 -35.79 9.02
C PHE A 21 8.95 -35.89 8.59
N PHE A 22 8.52 -37.03 8.03
CA PHE A 22 7.11 -37.24 7.67
C PHE A 22 6.19 -37.48 8.88
N ILE A 23 6.67 -38.14 9.92
CA ILE A 23 5.90 -38.39 11.16
C ILE A 23 5.79 -37.11 12.01
N ASN A 24 6.81 -36.24 12.02
CA ASN A 24 6.72 -34.93 12.68
C ASN A 24 5.95 -33.89 11.84
N GLY A 25 5.94 -34.01 10.51
CA GLY A 25 5.09 -33.20 9.63
C GLY A 25 3.61 -33.59 9.67
N SER A 26 3.28 -34.85 9.98
CA SER A 26 1.91 -35.38 10.03
C SER A 26 1.28 -35.41 11.43
N ASN A 27 2.04 -35.09 12.49
CA ASN A 27 1.52 -34.93 13.85
C ASN A 27 1.16 -33.48 14.23
N ILE A 28 0.98 -32.60 13.25
CA ILE A 28 0.13 -31.42 13.44
C ILE A 28 -1.31 -31.95 13.49
N LYS A 29 -1.78 -32.28 14.70
CA LYS A 29 -3.19 -32.55 14.95
C LYS A 29 -4.00 -31.29 14.61
N ASN A 30 -4.56 -31.28 13.42
CA ASN A 30 -5.36 -30.20 12.86
C ASN A 30 -6.85 -30.29 13.26
N ASP A 31 -7.19 -30.94 14.39
CA ASP A 31 -8.58 -31.28 14.72
C ASP A 31 -9.21 -30.48 15.87
N MET A 32 -8.68 -29.31 16.24
CA MET A 32 -9.37 -28.44 17.22
C MET A 32 -9.17 -26.93 17.05
N GLN A 33 -8.75 -26.45 15.87
CA GLN A 33 -8.66 -25.01 15.58
C GLN A 33 -9.53 -24.52 14.40
N TYR A 34 -10.03 -25.40 13.55
CA TYR A 34 -10.92 -24.99 12.45
C TYR A 34 -12.35 -24.66 12.93
N ASN A 35 -12.86 -25.36 13.94
CA ASN A 35 -14.23 -25.15 14.44
C ASN A 35 -14.41 -23.95 15.40
N ILE A 36 -13.33 -23.26 15.80
CA ILE A 36 -13.43 -22.03 16.59
C ILE A 36 -13.59 -20.81 15.68
N TYR A 37 -13.06 -20.85 14.45
CA TYR A 37 -13.24 -19.76 13.49
C TYR A 37 -14.66 -19.73 12.90
N ASP A 38 -15.26 -20.90 12.62
CA ASP A 38 -16.62 -20.97 12.06
C ASP A 38 -17.74 -20.69 13.09
N ASN A 39 -17.56 -21.05 14.36
CA ASN A 39 -18.53 -20.66 15.39
C ASN A 39 -18.42 -19.18 15.81
N GLN A 40 -17.31 -18.50 15.51
CA GLN A 40 -17.21 -17.03 15.64
C GLN A 40 -17.87 -16.29 14.47
N LEU A 41 -18.04 -16.95 13.31
CA LEU A 41 -18.80 -16.43 12.17
C LEU A 41 -20.31 -16.37 12.45
N ASN A 42 -20.86 -17.20 13.35
CA ASN A 42 -22.26 -17.14 13.77
C ASN A 42 -22.53 -16.21 14.97
N ILE A 43 -21.49 -15.67 15.62
CA ILE A 43 -21.61 -14.56 16.58
C ILE A 43 -21.54 -13.19 15.83
N LYS A 44 -21.67 -13.20 14.49
CA LYS A 44 -21.55 -12.00 13.65
C LYS A 44 -22.63 -10.94 13.85
N ASN A 45 -23.81 -11.26 14.37
CA ASN A 45 -24.88 -10.25 14.45
C ASN A 45 -24.83 -9.36 15.71
N LYS A 46 -23.84 -9.52 16.60
CA LYS A 46 -23.72 -8.67 17.82
C LYS A 46 -22.33 -8.10 18.10
N VAL A 47 -21.28 -8.59 17.42
CA VAL A 47 -19.88 -8.14 17.62
C VAL A 47 -19.39 -7.20 16.50
N GLU A 48 -20.22 -6.93 15.49
CA GLU A 48 -19.90 -6.05 14.34
C GLU A 48 -19.51 -4.60 14.69
N LYS A 49 -19.67 -4.15 15.94
CA LYS A 49 -19.15 -2.84 16.35
C LYS A 49 -17.64 -2.81 16.64
N ASN A 50 -16.98 -3.96 16.81
CA ASN A 50 -15.60 -4.04 17.31
C ASN A 50 -14.56 -4.68 16.37
N ALA A 51 -14.94 -5.12 15.17
CA ALA A 51 -14.02 -5.63 14.13
C ALA A 51 -13.26 -4.51 13.37
N LYS A 52 -13.08 -3.34 13.99
CA LYS A 52 -12.46 -2.14 13.40
C LYS A 52 -10.93 -2.21 13.36
N ALA A 53 -10.35 -3.32 12.89
CA ALA A 53 -8.90 -3.51 12.96
C ALA A 53 -8.23 -4.13 11.71
N VAL A 54 -8.94 -4.21 10.59
CA VAL A 54 -8.46 -4.95 9.41
C VAL A 54 -7.59 -4.10 8.46
N GLY A 55 -7.66 -2.77 8.50
CA GLY A 55 -7.00 -1.89 7.52
C GLY A 55 -5.60 -1.35 7.88
N TRP A 56 -4.99 -1.77 9.00
CA TRP A 56 -3.70 -1.19 9.40
C TRP A 56 -2.55 -1.56 8.47
N GLY A 57 -2.63 -2.72 7.78
CA GLY A 57 -1.59 -3.20 6.88
C GLY A 57 -1.37 -2.24 5.72
N GLY A 58 -2.45 -1.85 5.02
CA GLY A 58 -2.35 -0.89 3.91
C GLY A 58 -1.94 0.49 4.39
N LEU A 59 -2.41 0.92 5.56
CA LEU A 59 -2.00 2.18 6.16
C LEU A 59 -0.51 2.20 6.52
N ALA A 60 0.02 1.07 7.01
CA ALA A 60 1.44 0.90 7.29
C ALA A 60 2.29 0.96 6.00
N ILE A 61 1.83 0.33 4.91
CA ILE A 61 2.50 0.41 3.61
C ILE A 61 2.49 1.86 3.09
N GLN A 62 1.35 2.56 3.12
CA GLN A 62 1.30 3.97 2.70
C GLN A 62 2.26 4.86 3.50
N TYR A 63 2.34 4.67 4.83
CA TYR A 63 3.28 5.41 5.66
C TYR A 63 4.74 5.04 5.39
N PHE A 64 5.02 3.75 5.15
CA PHE A 64 6.35 3.28 4.78
C PHE A 64 6.85 3.97 3.50
N ILE A 65 6.04 4.04 2.45
CA ILE A 65 6.40 4.73 1.20
C ILE A 65 6.63 6.22 1.43
N PHE A 66 5.76 6.85 2.24
CA PHE A 66 5.89 8.26 2.57
C PHE A 66 7.27 8.58 3.17
N VAL A 67 7.70 7.78 4.16
CA VAL A 67 9.02 7.91 4.78
C VAL A 67 10.14 7.64 3.77
N HIS A 68 9.91 6.73 2.83
CA HIS A 68 10.83 6.37 1.75
C HIS A 68 10.63 7.22 0.49
N SER A 69 10.18 8.46 0.61
CA SER A 69 9.98 9.34 -0.54
C SER A 69 10.42 10.77 -0.28
N ASP A 70 10.77 11.47 -1.35
CA ASP A 70 11.05 12.91 -1.31
C ASP A 70 9.80 13.76 -1.63
N ILE A 71 8.58 13.21 -1.47
CA ILE A 71 7.32 13.87 -1.84
C ILE A 71 7.13 15.25 -1.20
N LEU A 72 7.70 15.46 0.00
CA LEU A 72 7.68 16.76 0.68
C LEU A 72 8.49 17.85 -0.06
N GLN A 73 9.41 17.46 -0.92
CA GLN A 73 10.20 18.34 -1.77
C GLN A 73 9.50 18.60 -3.11
N ASN A 74 8.40 17.88 -3.41
CA ASN A 74 7.65 18.08 -4.64
C ASN A 74 6.83 19.37 -4.58
N LYS A 75 7.30 20.34 -5.39
CA LYS A 75 6.73 21.69 -5.45
C LYS A 75 5.28 21.66 -5.95
N TYR A 76 4.99 20.92 -7.02
CA TYR A 76 3.65 20.88 -7.60
C TYR A 76 2.62 20.26 -6.64
N ILE A 77 2.95 19.15 -5.99
CA ILE A 77 2.07 18.52 -5.00
C ILE A 77 1.87 19.41 -3.77
N SER A 78 2.92 20.12 -3.34
CA SER A 78 2.82 21.09 -2.25
C SER A 78 1.93 22.27 -2.60
N GLU A 79 2.05 22.82 -3.82
CA GLU A 79 1.19 23.89 -4.33
C GLU A 79 -0.29 23.46 -4.42
N LEU A 80 -0.57 22.23 -4.85
CA LEU A 80 -1.93 21.67 -4.82
C LEU A 80 -2.48 21.64 -3.39
N LYS A 81 -1.70 21.12 -2.43
CA LYS A 81 -2.08 21.07 -1.02
C LYS A 81 -2.30 22.48 -0.44
N ASP A 82 -1.43 23.43 -0.73
CA ASP A 82 -1.56 24.82 -0.26
C ASP A 82 -2.77 25.52 -0.87
N SER A 83 -3.06 25.26 -2.15
CA SER A 83 -4.26 25.78 -2.83
C SER A 83 -5.55 25.23 -2.22
N TYR A 84 -5.55 23.97 -1.78
CA TYR A 84 -6.67 23.41 -1.05
C TYR A 84 -6.89 24.10 0.30
N LEU A 85 -5.80 24.37 1.04
CA LEU A 85 -5.85 25.06 2.33
C LEU A 85 -6.30 26.52 2.23
N SER A 86 -5.94 27.22 1.14
CA SER A 86 -6.31 28.63 0.95
C SER A 86 -7.76 28.83 0.52
N THR A 87 -8.36 27.85 -0.17
CA THR A 87 -9.73 27.95 -0.70
C THR A 87 -10.81 27.41 0.23
N ASN A 88 -10.44 26.68 1.28
CA ASN A 88 -11.39 26.03 2.18
C ASN A 88 -11.21 26.55 3.62
N THR A 89 -12.30 27.01 4.23
CA THR A 89 -12.29 27.41 5.64
C THR A 89 -12.54 26.17 6.51
N PHE A 90 -11.60 25.87 7.40
CA PHE A 90 -11.72 24.77 8.36
C PHE A 90 -11.78 25.31 9.78
N ASN A 91 -12.76 24.84 10.57
CA ASN A 91 -12.88 25.19 11.99
C ASN A 91 -11.63 24.82 12.80
N ASN A 92 -10.86 23.83 12.35
CA ASN A 92 -9.62 23.39 13.02
C ASN A 92 -8.46 23.24 12.03
N GLN A 93 -8.08 24.36 11.40
CA GLN A 93 -7.01 24.42 10.41
C GLN A 93 -5.66 23.92 10.96
N LYS A 94 -5.34 24.21 12.24
CA LYS A 94 -4.11 23.73 12.89
C LYS A 94 -4.03 22.20 12.92
N ASN A 95 -5.12 21.53 13.29
CA ASN A 95 -5.19 20.07 13.29
C ASN A 95 -5.11 19.49 11.88
N LEU A 96 -5.76 20.12 10.89
CA LEU A 96 -5.65 19.72 9.48
C LEU A 96 -4.19 19.74 9.01
N ILE A 97 -3.49 20.86 9.23
CA ILE A 97 -2.08 21.02 8.85
C ILE A 97 -1.22 19.96 9.53
N SER A 98 -1.45 19.67 10.82
CA SER A 98 -0.69 18.64 11.55
C SER A 98 -0.81 17.23 10.96
N LYS A 99 -1.85 16.98 10.14
CA LYS A 99 -2.14 15.70 9.50
C LYS A 99 -1.88 15.69 8.00
N GLN A 100 -1.22 16.70 7.44
CA GLN A 100 -0.95 16.81 6.00
C GLN A 100 -0.18 15.62 5.42
N ASN A 101 0.58 14.90 6.25
CA ASN A 101 1.28 13.68 5.82
C ASN A 101 0.32 12.60 5.30
N ILE A 102 -0.96 12.62 5.69
CA ILE A 102 -1.98 11.72 5.12
C ILE A 102 -2.14 11.99 3.62
N PHE A 103 -2.26 13.26 3.23
CA PHE A 103 -2.36 13.64 1.82
C PHE A 103 -1.13 13.18 1.03
N TYR A 104 0.07 13.52 1.52
CA TYR A 104 1.32 13.14 0.86
C TYR A 104 1.49 11.63 0.76
N SER A 105 1.21 10.91 1.84
CA SER A 105 1.29 9.44 1.89
C SER A 105 0.35 8.77 0.91
N SER A 106 -0.89 9.27 0.82
CA SER A 106 -1.86 8.77 -0.16
C SER A 106 -1.45 9.07 -1.61
N VAL A 107 -0.92 10.27 -1.89
CA VAL A 107 -0.43 10.63 -3.24
C VAL A 107 0.72 9.74 -3.67
N VAL A 108 1.78 9.66 -2.87
CA VAL A 108 2.98 8.89 -3.24
C VAL A 108 2.72 7.39 -3.27
N SER A 109 1.73 6.90 -2.52
CA SER A 109 1.37 5.48 -2.56
C SER A 109 0.86 4.99 -3.93
N SER A 110 0.40 5.93 -4.76
CA SER A 110 -0.04 5.64 -6.13
C SER A 110 1.08 5.14 -7.05
N ALA A 111 2.34 5.43 -6.73
CA ALA A 111 3.51 4.88 -7.41
C ALA A 111 3.65 3.37 -7.24
N LEU A 112 3.09 2.80 -6.16
CA LEU A 112 3.12 1.35 -5.97
C LEU A 112 2.09 0.62 -6.82
N LEU A 113 0.89 1.17 -6.97
CA LEU A 113 -0.26 0.45 -7.49
C LEU A 113 -1.07 1.34 -8.41
N LEU A 114 -1.00 1.05 -9.72
CA LEU A 114 -1.82 1.71 -10.73
C LEU A 114 -3.18 1.02 -10.89
N SER A 115 -3.88 0.86 -9.76
CA SER A 115 -5.19 0.22 -9.68
C SER A 115 -6.18 1.14 -8.99
N LEU A 116 -7.30 1.46 -9.65
CA LEU A 116 -8.38 2.23 -9.02
C LEU A 116 -8.92 1.52 -7.76
N TYR A 117 -8.90 0.19 -7.72
CA TYR A 117 -9.29 -0.58 -6.53
C TYR A 117 -8.41 -0.27 -5.32
N SER A 118 -7.11 -0.04 -5.53
CA SER A 118 -6.20 0.34 -4.45
C SER A 118 -6.52 1.70 -3.79
N THR A 119 -7.34 2.54 -4.44
CA THR A 119 -7.79 3.82 -3.87
C THR A 119 -9.12 3.71 -3.13
N THR A 120 -9.69 2.51 -2.92
CA THR A 120 -11.00 2.36 -2.26
C THR A 120 -10.90 2.36 -0.74
N ASP A 121 -10.07 1.51 -0.15
CA ASP A 121 -9.75 1.50 1.26
C ASP A 121 -8.39 0.84 1.52
N TYR A 122 -7.95 0.86 2.78
CA TYR A 122 -6.65 0.32 3.17
C TYR A 122 -6.55 -1.21 3.13
N ASN A 123 -7.67 -1.95 3.12
CA ASN A 123 -7.64 -3.39 2.92
C ASN A 123 -7.36 -3.72 1.46
N GLU A 124 -8.05 -3.04 0.55
CA GLU A 124 -7.85 -3.22 -0.90
C GLU A 124 -6.44 -2.78 -1.31
N PHE A 125 -5.95 -1.65 -0.78
CA PHE A 125 -4.56 -1.23 -0.98
C PHE A 125 -3.55 -2.29 -0.51
N PHE A 126 -3.81 -2.93 0.64
CA PHE A 126 -2.96 -4.01 1.15
C PHE A 126 -3.02 -5.26 0.25
N ALA A 127 -4.22 -5.68 -0.15
CA ALA A 127 -4.41 -6.86 -0.99
C ALA A 127 -3.70 -6.69 -2.35
N GLU A 128 -3.85 -5.53 -2.98
CA GLU A 128 -3.17 -5.18 -4.23
C GLU A 128 -1.65 -5.11 -4.06
N SER A 129 -1.17 -4.62 -2.91
CA SER A 129 0.27 -4.60 -2.59
C SER A 129 0.84 -6.02 -2.48
N VAL A 130 0.11 -6.93 -1.82
CA VAL A 130 0.48 -8.35 -1.71
C VAL A 130 0.46 -9.02 -3.09
N SER A 131 -0.59 -8.77 -3.87
CA SER A 131 -0.73 -9.30 -5.23
C SER A 131 0.48 -8.89 -6.09
N LYS A 132 0.81 -7.59 -6.13
CA LYS A 132 1.99 -7.08 -6.84
C LYS A 132 3.29 -7.74 -6.36
N TRP A 133 3.50 -7.81 -5.04
CA TRP A 133 4.72 -8.39 -4.48
C TRP A 133 4.92 -9.86 -4.89
N GLN A 134 3.84 -10.65 -4.91
CA GLN A 134 3.90 -12.09 -5.19
C GLN A 134 3.87 -12.46 -6.69
N THR A 135 3.28 -11.60 -7.53
CA THR A 135 2.95 -11.97 -8.93
C THR A 135 3.75 -11.22 -9.98
N PHE A 136 4.50 -10.18 -9.62
CA PHE A 136 5.36 -9.48 -10.58
C PHE A 136 6.47 -10.39 -11.09
N ASP A 137 6.49 -10.55 -12.42
CA ASP A 137 7.58 -11.18 -13.15
C ASP A 137 8.90 -10.43 -12.86
N ASP A 138 10.01 -11.17 -12.77
CA ASP A 138 11.34 -10.61 -12.53
C ASP A 138 11.71 -9.53 -13.54
N SER A 139 11.25 -9.67 -14.79
CA SER A 139 11.49 -8.72 -15.89
C SER A 139 10.85 -7.35 -15.71
N ILE A 140 9.81 -7.23 -14.88
CA ILE A 140 9.07 -5.98 -14.65
C ILE A 140 9.27 -5.42 -13.24
N LYS A 141 10.16 -6.02 -12.45
CA LYS A 141 10.52 -5.51 -11.12
C LYS A 141 11.22 -4.17 -11.26
N ASN A 142 10.72 -3.19 -10.53
CA ASN A 142 11.22 -1.82 -10.52
C ASN A 142 11.26 -1.27 -9.09
N LYS A 143 11.60 0.02 -8.94
CA LYS A 143 11.72 0.64 -7.61
C LYS A 143 10.50 0.46 -6.72
N SER A 144 9.30 0.49 -7.30
CA SER A 144 8.07 0.26 -6.55
C SER A 144 7.95 -1.18 -6.01
N TRP A 145 8.43 -2.18 -6.78
CA TRP A 145 8.51 -3.55 -6.30
C TRP A 145 9.59 -3.72 -5.23
N GLU A 146 10.77 -3.09 -5.38
CA GLU A 146 11.84 -3.14 -4.37
C GLU A 146 11.38 -2.64 -3.00
N ILE A 147 10.66 -1.51 -2.98
CA ILE A 147 10.10 -0.91 -1.75
C ILE A 147 9.09 -1.87 -1.11
N LEU A 148 8.19 -2.45 -1.90
CA LEU A 148 7.22 -3.45 -1.40
C LEU A 148 7.93 -4.70 -0.87
N ASN A 149 8.92 -5.20 -1.61
CA ASN A 149 9.67 -6.38 -1.22
C ASN A 149 10.38 -6.16 0.12
N TYR A 150 11.05 -5.02 0.29
CA TYR A 150 11.68 -4.67 1.56
C TYR A 150 10.63 -4.57 2.69
N PHE A 151 9.50 -3.91 2.45
CA PHE A 151 8.43 -3.82 3.44
C PHE A 151 7.97 -5.21 3.91
N PHE A 152 7.67 -6.13 2.98
CA PHE A 152 7.15 -7.45 3.35
C PHE A 152 8.19 -8.33 4.05
N LEU A 153 9.46 -8.24 3.65
CA LEU A 153 10.54 -9.04 4.24
C LEU A 153 10.99 -8.52 5.61
N ASN A 154 11.06 -7.20 5.79
CA ASN A 154 11.71 -6.58 6.95
C ASN A 154 10.72 -5.95 7.93
N ILE A 155 9.70 -5.25 7.43
CA ILE A 155 8.76 -4.49 8.27
C ILE A 155 7.55 -5.33 8.67
N TYR A 156 6.86 -5.92 7.68
CA TYR A 156 5.59 -6.60 7.89
C TYR A 156 5.70 -7.76 8.88
N LYS A 157 6.81 -8.51 8.83
CA LYS A 157 7.10 -9.60 9.77
C LYS A 157 7.16 -9.11 11.22
N ILE A 158 7.83 -7.99 11.47
CA ILE A 158 7.93 -7.38 12.81
C ILE A 158 6.56 -6.88 13.25
N LEU A 159 5.84 -6.18 12.36
CA LEU A 159 4.50 -5.66 12.67
C LEU A 159 3.53 -6.80 13.02
N LYS A 160 3.56 -7.90 12.27
CA LYS A 160 2.65 -9.04 12.47
C LYS A 160 2.95 -9.80 13.77
N ALA A 161 4.22 -9.96 14.13
CA ALA A 161 4.63 -10.59 15.38
C ALA A 161 4.15 -9.78 16.61
N ASN A 162 4.13 -8.44 16.51
CA ASN A 162 3.81 -7.56 17.62
C ASN A 162 2.37 -7.01 17.61
N THR A 163 1.64 -7.18 16.50
CA THR A 163 0.26 -6.67 16.32
C THR A 163 -0.67 -7.78 15.78
N PRO A 164 -0.93 -8.86 16.53
CA PRO A 164 -1.82 -9.93 16.07
C PRO A 164 -3.27 -9.43 15.99
N GLY A 165 -3.71 -9.09 14.78
CA GLY A 165 -5.11 -8.91 14.41
C GLY A 165 -5.75 -7.57 14.81
N ARG A 166 -5.29 -6.89 15.87
CA ARG A 166 -5.83 -5.58 16.26
C ARG A 166 -4.75 -4.51 16.50
N LEU A 167 -4.83 -3.44 15.72
CA LEU A 167 -4.04 -2.24 15.95
C LEU A 167 -4.53 -1.55 17.23
N LYS A 168 -3.63 -1.37 18.20
CA LYS A 168 -3.89 -0.56 19.41
C LYS A 168 -3.59 0.91 19.18
N ASP A 169 -2.44 1.20 18.56
CA ASP A 169 -1.96 2.55 18.29
C ASP A 169 -1.16 2.55 16.98
N PHE A 170 -1.48 3.48 16.07
CA PHE A 170 -0.74 3.64 14.83
C PHE A 170 0.66 4.24 15.05
N ASN A 171 0.88 5.00 16.13
CA ASN A 171 2.20 5.53 16.45
C ASN A 171 3.22 4.42 16.69
N TYR A 172 2.79 3.25 17.20
CA TYR A 172 3.66 2.10 17.33
C TYR A 172 4.19 1.62 15.97
N ILE A 173 3.32 1.56 14.95
CA ILE A 173 3.71 1.22 13.58
C ILE A 173 4.66 2.26 13.01
N LYS A 174 4.34 3.55 13.19
CA LYS A 174 5.20 4.65 12.74
C LYS A 174 6.59 4.54 13.32
N ASN A 175 6.70 4.32 14.63
CA ASN A 175 8.00 4.20 15.31
C ASN A 175 8.83 3.04 14.74
N ILE A 176 8.22 1.88 14.46
CA ILE A 176 8.96 0.76 13.84
C ILE A 176 9.52 1.16 12.47
N ILE A 177 8.71 1.82 11.65
CA ILE A 177 9.11 2.27 10.31
C ILE A 177 10.18 3.36 10.40
N ASP A 178 9.99 4.35 11.28
CA ASP A 178 10.90 5.48 11.46
C ASP A 178 12.25 5.03 12.02
N GLU A 179 12.28 4.04 12.92
CA GLU A 179 13.53 3.43 13.41
C GLU A 179 14.21 2.59 12.33
N ASP A 180 13.46 1.82 11.53
CA ASP A 180 14.04 1.04 10.43
C ASP A 180 14.66 1.95 9.37
N PHE A 181 14.00 3.06 9.05
CA PHE A 181 14.51 4.10 8.16
C PHE A 181 15.80 4.77 8.66
N LYS A 182 16.28 4.51 9.88
CA LYS A 182 17.60 4.98 10.31
C LYS A 182 18.73 4.12 9.76
N LYS A 183 18.45 2.88 9.35
CA LYS A 183 19.42 1.93 8.79
C LYS A 183 19.79 2.30 7.37
N GLU A 184 21.05 2.06 7.00
CA GLU A 184 21.56 2.42 5.67
C GLU A 184 20.83 1.71 4.53
N GLU A 185 20.55 0.42 4.71
CA GLU A 185 19.79 -0.39 3.74
C GLU A 185 18.40 0.20 3.45
N SER A 186 17.66 0.60 4.49
CA SER A 186 16.33 1.21 4.37
C SER A 186 16.43 2.60 3.74
N LYS A 187 17.39 3.43 4.19
CA LYS A 187 17.59 4.79 3.66
C LYS A 187 17.88 4.84 2.18
N SER A 188 18.50 3.80 1.62
CA SER A 188 18.81 3.73 0.20
C SER A 188 17.57 3.51 -0.69
N LEU A 189 16.42 3.14 -0.11
CA LEU A 189 15.19 2.84 -0.82
C LEU A 189 14.32 4.08 -1.04
N ILE A 190 14.88 5.16 -1.61
CA ILE A 190 14.12 6.38 -1.87
C ILE A 190 13.35 6.30 -3.19
N PHE A 191 12.06 6.66 -3.11
CA PHE A 191 11.22 6.97 -4.25
C PHE A 191 11.29 8.46 -4.56
N HIS A 192 11.88 8.78 -5.72
CA HIS A 192 12.06 10.15 -6.17
C HIS A 192 10.84 10.64 -6.94
N THR A 193 10.23 11.70 -6.43
CA THR A 193 9.00 12.31 -6.94
C THR A 193 9.25 13.59 -7.73
N ASN A 194 10.52 13.98 -7.88
CA ASN A 194 10.96 15.23 -8.50
C ASN A 194 11.95 15.02 -9.65
N LEU A 195 11.97 13.81 -10.22
CA LEU A 195 12.85 13.51 -11.34
C LEU A 195 12.55 14.43 -12.53
N GLU A 196 13.60 15.04 -13.08
CA GLU A 196 13.49 15.86 -14.30
C GLU A 196 13.18 15.00 -15.53
N LYS A 197 13.60 13.72 -15.51
CA LYS A 197 13.35 12.73 -16.54
C LYS A 197 13.00 11.39 -15.88
N PRO A 198 12.07 10.61 -16.47
CA PRO A 198 11.83 9.24 -16.03
C PRO A 198 13.12 8.42 -16.01
N GLN A 199 13.22 7.47 -15.09
CA GLN A 199 14.28 6.46 -15.17
C GLN A 199 14.10 5.64 -16.45
N THR A 200 15.20 5.29 -17.10
CA THR A 200 15.21 4.64 -18.42
C THR A 200 15.18 3.12 -18.35
N ASP A 201 15.04 2.54 -17.16
CA ASP A 201 15.26 1.12 -16.94
C ASP A 201 14.10 0.25 -17.50
N LEU A 202 12.87 0.78 -17.50
CA LEU A 202 11.70 0.15 -18.08
C LEU A 202 10.83 1.19 -18.80
N THR A 203 10.33 0.84 -19.98
CA THR A 203 9.36 1.62 -20.74
C THR A 203 7.93 1.27 -20.36
N TYR A 204 6.95 2.04 -20.87
CA TYR A 204 5.55 1.70 -20.70
C TYR A 204 5.19 0.33 -21.30
N GLU A 205 5.86 -0.08 -22.38
CA GLU A 205 5.63 -1.37 -23.05
C GLU A 205 6.15 -2.53 -22.21
N ASP A 206 7.32 -2.37 -21.59
CA ASP A 206 7.90 -3.36 -20.67
C ASP A 206 6.98 -3.62 -19.47
N LEU A 207 6.20 -2.60 -19.08
CA LEU A 207 5.22 -2.66 -18.00
C LEU A 207 3.80 -3.04 -18.48
N TYR A 208 3.66 -3.47 -19.74
CA TYR A 208 2.40 -3.86 -20.38
C TYR A 208 1.33 -2.76 -20.45
N TYR A 209 1.75 -1.50 -20.53
CA TYR A 209 0.87 -0.37 -20.76
C TYR A 209 0.85 0.03 -22.23
N VAL A 210 -0.15 0.85 -22.60
CA VAL A 210 -0.39 1.27 -24.00
C VAL A 210 0.42 2.48 -24.41
N ASP A 211 0.63 3.43 -23.50
CA ASP A 211 1.44 4.63 -23.72
C ASP A 211 2.04 5.10 -22.40
N ASP A 212 3.01 6.01 -22.46
CA ASP A 212 3.61 6.60 -21.26
C ASP A 212 2.63 7.44 -20.40
N ASN A 213 1.40 7.70 -20.90
CA ASN A 213 0.33 8.38 -20.16
C ASN A 213 -0.56 7.39 -19.39
N PHE A 214 -0.12 6.15 -19.22
CA PHE A 214 -0.78 5.17 -18.35
C PHE A 214 -1.08 5.75 -16.96
N GLY A 215 -2.27 5.49 -16.45
CA GLY A 215 -2.76 6.08 -15.19
C GLY A 215 -3.21 7.54 -15.28
N MET A 216 -2.88 8.29 -16.35
CA MET A 216 -3.40 9.64 -16.59
C MET A 216 -4.69 9.60 -17.41
N LYS A 217 -4.74 8.74 -18.43
CA LYS A 217 -5.92 8.52 -19.29
C LYS A 217 -6.75 7.33 -18.80
N ASN A 218 -8.04 7.33 -19.12
CA ASN A 218 -8.89 6.15 -18.94
C ASN A 218 -8.62 5.15 -20.08
N LEU A 219 -8.43 3.86 -19.75
CA LEU A 219 -8.10 2.81 -20.72
C LEU A 219 -9.22 2.53 -21.74
N TYR A 220 -10.47 2.93 -21.47
CA TYR A 220 -11.64 2.45 -22.21
C TYR A 220 -12.38 3.48 -23.07
N SER A 221 -11.95 4.75 -23.14
CA SER A 221 -12.55 5.68 -24.12
C SER A 221 -11.70 6.93 -24.37
N TYR A 222 -11.67 7.34 -25.64
CA TYR A 222 -11.04 8.56 -26.15
C TYR A 222 -11.65 9.85 -25.56
N ASP A 223 -12.85 9.79 -24.95
CA ASP A 223 -13.59 10.94 -24.42
C ASP A 223 -13.33 11.21 -22.92
N TYR A 224 -12.64 10.29 -22.22
CA TYR A 224 -12.33 10.42 -20.79
C TYR A 224 -10.84 10.70 -20.58
N LEU A 225 -10.49 11.99 -20.57
CA LEU A 225 -9.13 12.49 -20.34
C LEU A 225 -8.55 12.20 -18.94
N TYR A 226 -9.37 11.74 -17.99
CA TYR A 226 -9.03 11.69 -16.56
C TYR A 226 -9.18 10.26 -16.01
N GLY A 227 -8.04 9.58 -15.86
CA GLY A 227 -7.92 8.19 -15.42
C GLY A 227 -7.73 8.03 -13.91
N PHE A 228 -6.60 7.44 -13.52
CA PHE A 228 -6.27 7.01 -12.15
C PHE A 228 -5.80 8.17 -11.26
N VAL A 229 -4.93 9.07 -11.74
CA VAL A 229 -4.38 10.14 -10.89
C VAL A 229 -5.41 11.12 -10.32
N PRO A 230 -6.45 11.54 -11.06
CA PRO A 230 -7.53 12.33 -10.48
C PRO A 230 -8.24 11.65 -9.30
N ASN A 231 -8.40 10.33 -9.37
CA ASN A 231 -8.95 9.54 -8.26
C ASN A 231 -7.97 9.51 -7.08
N VAL A 232 -6.67 9.38 -7.33
CA VAL A 232 -5.64 9.46 -6.26
C VAL A 232 -5.68 10.82 -5.55
N LEU A 233 -5.79 11.93 -6.28
CA LEU A 233 -5.84 13.26 -5.69
C LEU A 233 -7.13 13.49 -4.89
N ASP A 234 -8.29 13.10 -5.42
CA ASP A 234 -9.57 13.20 -4.69
C ASP A 234 -9.56 12.27 -3.47
N TYR A 235 -9.09 11.02 -3.60
CA TYR A 235 -8.86 10.08 -2.50
C TYR A 235 -8.00 10.72 -1.40
N SER A 236 -6.85 11.28 -1.76
CA SER A 236 -5.88 11.83 -0.82
C SER A 236 -6.44 13.02 -0.02
N LEU A 237 -7.20 13.91 -0.67
CA LEU A 237 -7.90 15.00 0.01
C LEU A 237 -8.99 14.48 0.95
N ASN A 238 -9.81 13.54 0.48
CA ASN A 238 -10.90 12.99 1.29
C ASN A 238 -10.34 12.20 2.49
N ALA A 239 -9.26 11.44 2.31
CA ALA A 239 -8.58 10.71 3.39
C ALA A 239 -8.02 11.67 4.45
N TRP A 240 -7.35 12.73 4.00
CA TRP A 240 -6.77 13.75 4.88
C TRP A 240 -7.83 14.43 5.74
N THR A 241 -8.94 14.84 5.12
CA THR A 241 -10.01 15.58 5.79
C THR A 241 -10.97 14.70 6.59
N TYR A 242 -11.12 13.41 6.23
CA TYR A 242 -11.97 12.45 6.93
C TYR A 242 -11.65 12.34 8.43
N THR A 243 -10.36 12.32 8.77
CA THR A 243 -9.91 12.15 10.16
C THR A 243 -10.22 13.36 11.05
N LEU A 244 -10.54 14.51 10.46
CA LEU A 244 -10.98 15.70 11.18
C LEU A 244 -12.49 15.70 11.39
N ASN A 245 -13.23 15.39 10.34
CA ASN A 245 -14.69 15.55 10.32
C ASN A 245 -15.40 14.49 11.15
N ASN A 246 -14.83 13.29 11.26
CA ASN A 246 -15.54 12.12 11.79
C ASN A 246 -15.03 11.60 13.14
N ASN A 247 -14.02 12.25 13.74
CA ASN A 247 -13.29 11.75 14.92
C ASN A 247 -12.99 10.24 14.83
N SER A 248 -12.73 9.77 13.61
CA SER A 248 -12.64 8.35 13.27
C SER A 248 -11.20 8.00 12.90
N PRO A 249 -10.76 6.77 13.20
CA PRO A 249 -9.43 6.34 12.80
C PRO A 249 -9.25 6.40 11.28
N GLN A 250 -8.07 6.77 10.82
CA GLN A 250 -7.78 6.89 9.39
C GLN A 250 -8.09 5.61 8.62
N TYR A 251 -7.77 4.44 9.19
CA TYR A 251 -8.00 3.15 8.55
C TYR A 251 -9.47 2.80 8.28
N SER A 252 -10.44 3.57 8.80
CA SER A 252 -11.87 3.38 8.47
C SER A 252 -12.34 4.24 7.30
N PHE A 253 -11.47 5.06 6.72
CA PHE A 253 -11.79 5.82 5.53
C PHE A 253 -12.08 4.89 4.35
N LYS A 254 -13.13 5.22 3.60
CA LYS A 254 -13.52 4.55 2.36
C LYS A 254 -13.76 5.58 1.28
N TYR A 255 -13.42 5.22 0.06
CA TYR A 255 -13.57 6.02 -1.13
C TYR A 255 -14.21 5.19 -2.25
N SER A 256 -15.06 5.84 -3.03
CA SER A 256 -15.63 5.27 -4.24
C SER A 256 -15.01 5.99 -5.41
N TYR A 257 -14.17 5.28 -6.16
CA TYR A 257 -13.55 5.84 -7.35
C TYR A 257 -14.61 6.24 -8.38
N LYS A 258 -14.31 7.29 -9.13
CA LYS A 258 -15.19 7.91 -10.11
C LYS A 258 -14.58 7.78 -11.49
N ARG A 259 -15.44 7.73 -12.50
CA ARG A 259 -15.05 7.88 -13.89
C ARG A 259 -15.09 9.36 -14.24
N TYR A 260 -13.93 9.98 -14.39
CA TYR A 260 -13.86 11.40 -14.66
C TYR A 260 -13.90 11.71 -16.16
N ASN A 261 -14.70 12.69 -16.55
CA ASN A 261 -14.73 13.35 -17.86
C ASN A 261 -14.46 14.86 -17.70
N SER A 262 -14.48 15.61 -18.79
CA SER A 262 -14.22 17.06 -18.79
C SER A 262 -15.18 17.88 -17.92
N GLU A 263 -16.38 17.37 -17.62
CA GLU A 263 -17.39 18.07 -16.82
C GLU A 263 -17.30 17.72 -15.33
N ASN A 264 -17.28 16.43 -15.01
CA ASN A 264 -17.36 15.96 -13.62
C ASN A 264 -16.00 15.98 -12.90
N ILE A 265 -14.90 16.30 -13.60
CA ILE A 265 -13.59 16.60 -13.00
C ILE A 265 -13.55 18.00 -12.38
N LYS A 266 -14.36 18.95 -12.89
CA LYS A 266 -14.38 20.35 -12.45
C LYS A 266 -14.54 20.52 -10.93
N PRO A 267 -15.38 19.74 -10.22
CA PRO A 267 -15.46 19.80 -8.76
C PRO A 267 -14.14 19.45 -8.06
N VAL A 268 -13.35 18.51 -8.60
CA VAL A 268 -12.04 18.16 -8.04
C VAL A 268 -11.03 19.28 -8.29
N LEU A 269 -10.96 19.78 -9.53
CA LEU A 269 -10.11 20.90 -9.91
C LEU A 269 -10.40 22.15 -9.05
N LYS A 270 -11.68 22.43 -8.80
CA LYS A 270 -12.11 23.53 -7.93
C LYS A 270 -11.61 23.38 -6.48
N LYS A 271 -11.53 22.16 -5.94
CA LYS A 271 -10.94 21.94 -4.59
C LYS A 271 -9.48 22.39 -4.55
N PHE A 272 -8.75 22.23 -5.65
CA PHE A 272 -7.34 22.62 -5.76
C PHE A 272 -7.12 24.03 -6.33
N ASN A 273 -8.18 24.81 -6.55
CA ASN A 273 -8.12 26.09 -7.25
C ASN A 273 -7.42 26.03 -8.62
N GLN A 274 -7.64 24.95 -9.36
CA GLN A 274 -7.03 24.74 -10.68
C GLN A 274 -8.09 24.80 -11.78
N GLU A 275 -7.68 25.22 -12.97
CA GLU A 275 -8.49 25.07 -14.20
C GLU A 275 -8.23 23.73 -14.90
N SER A 276 -7.01 23.20 -14.75
CA SER A 276 -6.58 21.89 -15.21
C SER A 276 -5.40 21.40 -14.37
N PHE A 277 -5.13 20.09 -14.39
CA PHE A 277 -3.92 19.55 -13.76
C PHE A 277 -2.73 19.55 -14.73
N ASN A 278 -1.53 19.83 -14.20
CA ASN A 278 -0.29 19.69 -14.95
C ASN A 278 0.11 18.22 -15.01
N ILE A 279 -0.22 17.56 -16.13
CA ILE A 279 0.02 16.13 -16.33
C ILE A 279 1.53 15.79 -16.29
N THR A 280 2.40 16.68 -16.76
CA THR A 280 3.86 16.45 -16.72
C THR A 280 4.38 16.38 -15.29
N GLU A 281 3.92 17.27 -14.41
CA GLU A 281 4.30 17.23 -13.00
C GLU A 281 3.69 16.03 -12.27
N LEU A 282 2.43 15.68 -12.58
CA LEU A 282 1.77 14.50 -12.00
C LEU A 282 2.40 13.17 -12.42
N ARG A 283 3.13 13.12 -13.53
CA ARG A 283 3.85 11.91 -13.93
C ARG A 283 5.07 11.63 -13.06
N LYS A 284 5.62 12.65 -12.40
CA LYS A 284 6.80 12.48 -11.53
C LYS A 284 6.48 11.77 -10.22
N VAL A 285 5.21 11.71 -9.82
CA VAL A 285 4.78 11.10 -8.55
C VAL A 285 4.32 9.64 -8.69
N LYS A 286 4.54 9.05 -9.87
CA LYS A 286 4.12 7.70 -10.26
C LYS A 286 5.34 6.89 -10.64
#